data_AF-A0A2I0KRN7-F1
#
_entry.id   AF-A0A2I0KRN7-F1
#
_cell.length_a   1.000
_cell.length_b   1.000
_cell.length_c   1.000
_cell.angle_alpha   90.00
_cell.angle_beta   90.00
_cell.angle_gamma   90.00
#
_symmetry.space_group_name_H-M   'P 1'
#
loop_
_entity.id
_entity.type
_entity.pdbx_description
1 polymer ?
#
loop_
_entity_poly.entity_id
_entity_poly.type
_entity_poly.pdbx_seq_one_letter_code
_entity_poly.pdbx_strand_id
1 'polypeptide(L)'
;MWGIDVIGPINPKASNGHQFILVAIDYFTKWIEAVTLAAVTANARDIIARYEVPETIITDNAKNLNNKIIDELYWHEMLPFALLAYRTFIRSSTWVTPYSLVYGMEAVLPVEVEIPSMRVLAETELEEVEWAK
;
A
#
# COMPACT_ATOMS: atom_id res chain seq x y z
N MET A 1 10.82 -10.59 -6.90
CA MET A 1 11.97 -10.06 -6.12
C MET A 1 11.45 -8.88 -5.32
N TRP A 2 11.79 -8.79 -4.03
CA TRP A 2 11.32 -7.71 -3.17
C TRP A 2 12.48 -6.82 -2.73
N GLY A 3 12.26 -5.51 -2.79
CA GLY A 3 13.13 -4.50 -2.18
C GLY A 3 12.57 -4.10 -0.83
N ILE A 4 13.42 -3.99 0.19
CA ILE A 4 13.02 -3.57 1.54
C ILE A 4 13.88 -2.39 1.96
N ASP A 5 13.25 -1.35 2.49
CA ASP A 5 13.93 -0.13 2.94
C ASP A 5 13.31 0.38 4.26
N VAL A 6 14.08 1.16 5.02
CA VAL A 6 13.65 1.80 6.26
C VAL A 6 13.75 3.31 6.12
N ILE A 7 12.61 3.99 6.22
CA ILE A 7 12.50 5.43 6.26
C ILE A 7 12.61 5.90 7.72
N GLY A 8 13.61 6.73 8.05
CA GLY A 8 13.66 7.47 9.32
C GLY A 8 15.07 7.73 9.87
N PRO A 9 15.18 8.30 11.09
CA PRO A 9 14.10 8.69 11.98
C PRO A 9 13.35 9.96 11.52
N ILE A 10 12.01 9.89 11.49
CA ILE A 10 11.10 11.00 11.23
C ILE A 10 10.93 11.80 12.51
N ASN A 11 11.10 13.12 12.44
CA ASN A 11 10.96 14.03 13.56
C ASN A 11 9.89 15.08 13.25
N PRO A 12 8.93 15.32 14.16
CA PRO A 12 8.74 14.67 15.45
C PRO A 12 8.15 13.28 15.30
N LYS A 13 8.30 12.51 16.38
CA LYS A 13 7.74 11.17 16.47
C LYS A 13 6.22 11.24 16.31
N ALA A 14 5.64 10.19 15.74
CA ALA A 14 4.19 10.01 15.75
C ALA A 14 3.66 10.02 17.20
N SER A 15 2.36 10.29 17.35
CA SER A 15 1.67 10.27 18.66
C SER A 15 1.80 8.94 19.39
N ASN A 16 1.96 7.82 18.67
CA ASN A 16 2.20 6.48 19.21
C ASN A 16 3.69 6.17 19.51
N GLY A 17 4.59 7.16 19.37
CA GLY A 17 6.03 7.01 19.60
C GLY A 17 6.81 6.37 18.45
N HIS A 18 6.15 6.01 17.34
CA HIS A 18 6.82 5.51 16.15
C HIS A 18 7.59 6.63 15.44
N GLN A 19 8.72 6.29 14.84
CA GLN A 19 9.59 7.26 14.16
C GLN A 19 10.26 6.69 12.90
N PHE A 20 10.02 5.41 12.59
CA PHE A 20 10.51 4.76 11.38
C PHE A 20 9.35 4.15 10.60
N ILE A 21 9.55 3.95 9.30
CA ILE A 21 8.65 3.18 8.43
C ILE A 21 9.50 2.12 7.74
N LEU A 22 9.16 0.85 7.93
CA LEU A 22 9.74 -0.25 7.16
C LEU A 22 8.84 -0.51 5.96
N VAL A 23 9.41 -0.45 4.76
CA VAL A 23 8.70 -0.57 3.48
C VAL A 23 9.22 -1.80 2.75
N ALA A 24 8.32 -2.61 2.20
CA ALA A 24 8.62 -3.75 1.35
C ALA A 24 7.89 -3.59 0.02
N ILE A 25 8.62 -3.64 -1.09
CA ILE A 25 8.11 -3.41 -2.44
C ILE A 25 8.38 -4.62 -3.31
N ASP A 26 7.35 -5.22 -3.89
CA ASP A 26 7.52 -6.19 -4.96
C ASP A 26 7.88 -5.48 -6.27
N TYR A 27 9.02 -5.83 -6.87
CA TYR A 27 9.48 -5.18 -8.10
C TYR A 27 8.59 -5.49 -9.31
N PHE A 28 7.91 -6.63 -9.34
CA PHE A 28 7.09 -7.04 -10.48
C PHE A 28 5.74 -6.31 -10.47
N THR A 29 4.94 -6.53 -9.42
CA THR A 29 3.60 -5.94 -9.31
C THR A 29 3.64 -4.47 -8.88
N LYS A 30 4.79 -3.98 -8.41
CA LYS A 30 4.94 -2.70 -7.71
C LYS A 30 4.12 -2.65 -6.43
N TRP A 31 3.65 -3.77 -5.89
CA TRP A 31 2.92 -3.82 -4.63
C TRP A 31 3.80 -3.32 -3.48
N ILE A 32 3.22 -2.49 -2.60
CA ILE A 32 3.92 -1.94 -1.44
C ILE A 32 3.20 -2.37 -0.18
N GLU A 33 3.97 -2.89 0.78
CA GLU A 33 3.60 -3.02 2.18
C GLU A 33 4.46 -2.07 3.02
N ALA A 34 3.87 -1.43 4.02
CA ALA A 34 4.63 -0.59 4.94
C ALA A 34 4.10 -0.71 6.37
N VAL A 35 5.00 -0.64 7.35
CA VAL A 35 4.66 -0.65 8.77
C VAL A 35 5.44 0.44 9.50
N THR A 36 4.81 1.06 10.49
CA THR A 36 5.46 2.07 11.34
C THR A 36 6.13 1.39 12.53
N LEU A 37 7.30 1.88 12.94
CA LEU A 37 8.10 1.28 14.01
C LEU A 37 8.62 2.33 15.01
N ALA A 38 8.63 1.97 16.29
CA ALA A 38 9.28 2.75 17.35
C ALA A 38 10.81 2.68 17.29
N ALA A 39 11.34 1.52 16.92
CA ALA A 39 12.77 1.25 16.74
C ALA A 39 12.97 0.32 15.53
N VAL A 40 14.17 0.31 14.95
CA VAL A 40 14.53 -0.56 13.82
C VAL A 40 14.78 -1.99 14.31
N THR A 41 13.72 -2.66 14.79
CA THR A 41 13.78 -4.02 15.35
C THR A 41 12.78 -4.99 14.69
N ALA A 42 12.08 -4.57 13.63
CA ALA A 42 11.12 -5.44 12.96
C ALA A 42 11.80 -6.38 11.94
N ASN A 43 11.35 -7.63 11.93
CA ASN A 43 11.79 -8.59 10.93
C ASN A 43 10.99 -8.38 9.64
N ALA A 44 11.69 -8.27 8.51
CA ALA A 44 11.10 -8.22 7.17
C ALA A 44 10.04 -9.31 6.93
N ARG A 45 10.23 -10.50 7.53
CA ARG A 45 9.30 -11.64 7.42
C ARG A 45 7.91 -11.35 7.97
N ASP A 46 7.81 -10.52 9.02
CA ASP A 46 6.53 -10.24 9.68
C ASP A 46 5.60 -9.37 8.82
N ILE A 47 6.16 -8.64 7.85
CA ILE A 47 5.42 -7.83 6.89
C ILE A 47 5.03 -8.69 5.68
N ILE A 48 5.99 -9.43 5.14
CA ILE A 48 5.90 -10.11 3.86
C ILE A 48 5.08 -11.41 3.92
N ALA A 49 5.08 -12.11 5.07
CA ALA A 49 4.34 -13.38 5.24
C ALA A 49 2.82 -13.27 5.06
N ARG A 50 2.26 -12.06 4.92
CA ARG A 50 0.83 -11.85 4.67
C ARG A 50 0.37 -12.21 3.26
N TYR A 51 1.25 -12.17 2.25
CA TYR A 51 0.84 -12.33 0.84
C TYR A 51 1.66 -13.33 0.03
N GLU A 52 2.89 -13.66 0.43
CA GLU A 52 3.70 -14.84 0.00
C GLU A 52 5.17 -14.60 0.35
N VAL A 53 5.96 -15.67 0.52
CA VAL A 53 7.39 -15.56 0.83
C VAL A 53 8.19 -15.38 -0.47
N PRO A 54 8.93 -14.27 -0.64
CA PRO A 54 9.66 -14.00 -1.87
C PRO A 54 10.90 -14.86 -1.99
N GLU A 55 11.24 -15.18 -3.23
CA GLU A 55 12.47 -15.93 -3.57
C GLU A 55 13.75 -15.14 -3.21
N THR A 56 13.72 -13.81 -3.36
CA THR A 56 14.86 -12.93 -3.10
C THR A 56 14.42 -11.61 -2.47
N ILE A 57 15.10 -11.24 -1.38
CA ILE A 57 14.95 -9.97 -0.65
C ILE A 57 16.26 -9.17 -0.79
N ILE A 58 16.15 -7.91 -1.19
CA ILE A 58 17.27 -6.96 -1.23
C ILE A 58 16.95 -5.83 -0.26
N THR A 59 17.86 -5.55 0.67
CA THR A 59 17.71 -4.46 1.63
C THR A 59 18.86 -3.47 1.49
N ASP A 60 18.59 -2.19 1.26
CA ASP A 60 19.60 -1.15 1.39
C ASP A 60 19.47 -0.44 2.74
N ASN A 61 20.62 -0.11 3.34
CA ASN A 61 20.68 0.63 4.61
C ASN A 61 20.73 2.12 4.29
N ALA A 62 19.67 2.66 3.66
CA ALA A 62 19.65 4.04 3.22
C ALA A 62 19.37 4.99 4.40
N LYS A 63 20.23 6.00 4.57
CA LYS A 63 20.03 7.08 5.55
C LYS A 63 19.02 8.11 5.03
N ASN A 64 17.88 8.16 5.72
CA ASN A 64 17.10 9.35 6.10
C ASN A 64 16.67 10.34 4.99
N LEU A 65 15.50 10.09 4.39
CA LEU A 65 14.77 11.08 3.58
C LEU A 65 13.98 12.03 4.49
N ASN A 66 14.66 13.06 5.01
CA ASN A 66 14.03 14.16 5.75
C ASN A 66 13.35 15.14 4.78
N ASN A 67 12.14 14.82 4.31
CA ASN A 67 11.29 15.79 3.64
C ASN A 67 10.42 16.52 4.67
N LYS A 68 10.69 17.83 4.85
CA LYS A 68 9.99 18.81 5.72
C LYS A 68 8.50 19.02 5.42
N ILE A 69 7.87 18.17 4.62
CA ILE A 69 6.51 18.39 4.08
C ILE A 69 5.45 17.59 4.87
N ILE A 70 5.86 16.60 5.65
CA ILE A 70 4.92 15.81 6.44
C ILE A 70 4.78 16.46 7.81
N ASP A 71 3.76 17.31 7.93
CA ASP A 71 3.48 18.04 9.16
C ASP A 71 3.25 17.08 10.35
N GLU A 72 3.62 17.59 11.51
CA GLU A 72 4.22 16.91 12.65
C GLU A 72 3.33 15.97 13.49
N LEU A 73 2.14 15.54 13.05
CA LEU A 73 1.25 14.71 13.90
C LEU A 73 0.50 13.55 13.26
N TYR A 74 0.38 13.47 11.92
CA TYR A 74 -0.59 12.56 11.28
C TYR A 74 0.02 11.53 10.33
N TRP A 75 1.35 11.50 10.17
CA TRP A 75 1.96 10.67 9.14
C TRP A 75 1.66 9.16 9.27
N HIS A 76 1.62 8.66 10.51
CA HIS A 76 1.32 7.26 10.78
C HIS A 76 -0.15 6.90 10.54
N GLU A 77 -1.07 7.85 10.76
CA GLU A 77 -2.50 7.71 10.46
C GLU A 77 -2.77 7.82 8.96
N MET A 78 -1.96 8.60 8.24
CA MET A 78 -2.06 8.76 6.79
C MET A 78 -1.45 7.58 6.01
N LEU A 79 -0.61 6.76 6.64
CA LEU A 79 0.11 5.67 5.97
C LEU A 79 -0.85 4.66 5.28
N PRO A 80 -1.94 4.17 5.91
CA PRO A 80 -2.90 3.29 5.23
C PRO A 80 -3.56 3.94 4.01
N PHE A 81 -3.88 5.23 4.08
CA PHE A 81 -4.48 5.97 2.95
C PHE A 81 -3.48 6.16 1.81
N ALA A 82 -2.22 6.49 2.13
CA ALA A 82 -1.16 6.61 1.14
C ALA A 82 -0.89 5.27 0.44
N LEU A 83 -0.87 4.16 1.18
CA LEU A 83 -0.73 2.82 0.62
C LEU A 83 -1.92 2.47 -0.29
N LEU A 84 -3.15 2.76 0.13
CA LEU A 84 -4.34 2.52 -0.68
C LEU A 84 -4.29 3.31 -2.00
N ALA A 85 -4.04 4.62 -1.91
CA ALA A 85 -3.92 5.48 -3.08
C ALA A 85 -2.83 4.99 -4.03
N TYR A 86 -1.68 4.57 -3.50
CA TYR A 86 -0.61 4.02 -4.32
C TYR A 86 -1.02 2.71 -5.03
N ARG A 87 -1.74 1.82 -4.33
CA ARG A 87 -2.17 0.50 -4.86
C ARG A 87 -3.21 0.63 -5.96
N THR A 88 -4.05 1.67 -5.92
CA THR A 88 -5.17 1.85 -6.87
C THR A 88 -4.90 2.91 -7.93
N PHE A 89 -3.78 3.63 -7.87
CA PHE A 89 -3.40 4.59 -8.90
C PHE A 89 -2.60 3.95 -10.04
N ILE A 90 -2.89 4.37 -11.28
CA ILE A 90 -2.20 3.88 -12.48
C ILE A 90 -0.74 4.32 -12.44
N ARG A 91 0.19 3.38 -12.55
CA ARG A 91 1.62 3.69 -12.59
C ARG A 91 2.03 4.01 -14.01
N SER A 92 2.72 5.13 -14.23
CA SER A 92 3.20 5.55 -15.56
C SER A 92 4.13 4.52 -16.21
N SER A 93 4.79 3.68 -15.42
CA SER A 93 5.73 2.66 -15.92
C SER A 93 5.06 1.38 -16.41
N THR A 94 3.95 0.95 -15.79
CA THR A 94 3.25 -0.29 -16.12
C THR A 94 1.90 -0.05 -16.81
N TRP A 95 1.41 1.19 -16.81
CA TRP A 95 0.10 1.60 -17.33
C TRP A 95 -1.10 0.91 -16.67
N VAL A 96 -0.87 0.23 -15.55
CA VAL A 96 -1.89 -0.46 -14.77
C VAL A 96 -1.71 -0.15 -13.30
N THR A 97 -2.73 -0.45 -12.49
CA THR A 97 -2.66 -0.27 -11.04
C THR A 97 -1.90 -1.45 -10.42
N PRO A 98 -1.12 -1.24 -9.33
CA PRO A 98 -0.51 -2.35 -8.61
C PRO A 98 -1.54 -3.38 -8.13
N TYR A 99 -2.75 -2.93 -7.76
CA TYR A 99 -3.85 -3.81 -7.36
C TYR A 99 -4.27 -4.75 -8.48
N SER A 100 -4.43 -4.27 -9.71
CA SER A 100 -4.83 -5.15 -10.83
C SER A 100 -3.76 -6.16 -11.21
N LEU A 101 -2.48 -5.83 -10.99
CA LEU A 101 -1.39 -6.80 -11.17
C LEU A 101 -1.38 -7.90 -10.11
N VAL A 102 -1.77 -7.59 -8.87
CA VAL A 102 -1.81 -8.58 -7.77
C VAL A 102 -3.04 -9.46 -7.84
N TYR A 103 -4.22 -8.87 -8.05
CA TYR A 103 -5.50 -9.59 -7.95
C TYR A 103 -6.14 -9.91 -9.30
N GLY A 104 -5.57 -9.44 -10.41
CA GLY A 104 -6.12 -9.67 -11.75
C GLY A 104 -7.38 -8.87 -12.07
N MET A 105 -7.80 -7.94 -11.18
CA MET A 105 -9.00 -7.11 -11.36
C MET A 105 -8.76 -5.69 -10.88
N GLU A 106 -9.50 -4.72 -11.42
CA GLU A 106 -9.47 -3.35 -10.92
C GLU A 106 -10.11 -3.25 -9.52
N ALA A 107 -9.50 -2.49 -8.62
CA ALA A 107 -10.07 -2.23 -7.31
C ALA A 107 -11.37 -1.43 -7.45
N VAL A 108 -12.41 -1.83 -6.72
CA VAL A 108 -13.61 -1.02 -6.53
C VAL A 108 -13.38 -0.14 -5.30
N LEU A 109 -13.37 1.18 -5.49
CA LEU A 109 -13.10 2.11 -4.40
C LEU A 109 -14.35 2.31 -3.53
N PRO A 110 -14.22 2.61 -2.22
CA PRO A 110 -15.38 2.91 -1.38
C PRO A 110 -16.29 4.01 -1.93
N VAL A 111 -15.71 5.03 -2.58
CA VAL A 111 -16.46 6.11 -3.25
C VAL A 111 -17.28 5.61 -4.44
N GLU A 112 -16.86 4.56 -5.14
CA GLU A 112 -17.59 3.96 -6.26
C GLU A 112 -18.78 3.12 -5.79
N VAL A 113 -18.77 2.71 -4.52
CA VAL A 113 -19.89 2.03 -3.85
C VAL A 113 -20.86 3.05 -3.27
N GLU A 114 -20.36 4.10 -2.60
CA GLU A 114 -21.19 5.16 -2.02
C GLU A 114 -21.85 6.05 -3.08
N ILE A 115 -21.11 6.36 -4.14
CA ILE A 115 -21.62 6.99 -5.37
C ILE A 115 -21.53 5.90 -6.43
N PRO A 116 -22.63 5.16 -6.69
CA PRO A 116 -22.61 4.00 -7.56
C PRO A 116 -21.98 4.34 -8.91
N SER A 117 -20.78 3.80 -9.13
CA SER A 117 -20.09 3.97 -10.40
C SER A 117 -20.78 3.14 -11.48
N MET A 118 -20.56 3.47 -12.76
CA MET A 118 -21.12 2.72 -13.89
C MET A 118 -20.77 1.22 -13.85
N ARG A 119 -19.63 0.86 -13.26
CA ARG A 119 -19.20 -0.54 -13.13
C ARG A 119 -20.00 -1.28 -12.07
N VAL A 120 -20.18 -0.67 -10.89
CA VAL A 120 -20.99 -1.22 -9.78
C VAL A 120 -22.45 -1.36 -10.18
N LEU A 121 -23.00 -0.37 -10.89
CA LEU A 121 -24.36 -0.42 -11.43
C LEU A 121 -24.53 -1.59 -12.43
N ALA A 122 -23.61 -1.74 -13.38
CA ALA A 122 -23.68 -2.83 -14.37
C ALA A 122 -23.61 -4.23 -13.73
N GLU A 123 -22.79 -4.42 -12.70
CA GLU A 123 -22.72 -5.69 -11.96
C GLU A 123 -24.00 -5.98 -11.19
N THR A 124 -24.59 -4.97 -10.54
CA THR A 124 -25.86 -5.11 -9.81
C THR A 124 -27.01 -5.48 -10.75
N GLU A 125 -27.08 -4.84 -11.93
CA GLU A 125 -28.08 -5.17 -12.95
C GLU A 125 -27.94 -6.60 -13.47
N LEU A 126 -26.72 -7.10 -13.66
CA LEU A 126 -26.47 -8.49 -14.06
C LEU A 126 -26.93 -9.48 -12.98
N GLU A 127 -26.67 -9.19 -11.71
CA GLU A 127 -27.07 -10.03 -10.58
C GLU A 127 -28.60 -10.10 -10.44
N GLU A 128 -29.31 -8.98 -10.63
CA GLU A 128 -30.78 -8.95 -10.67
C GLU A 128 -31.35 -9.79 -11.83
N VAL A 129 -30.73 -9.72 -13.01
CA VAL A 129 -31.15 -10.50 -14.20
C VAL A 129 -30.90 -12.00 -14.02
N GLU A 130 -29.83 -12.39 -13.33
CA GLU A 130 -29.54 -13.79 -13.01
C GLU A 130 -30.48 -14.35 -11.94
N TRP A 131 -30.82 -13.56 -10.91
CA TRP A 131 -31.77 -13.97 -9.86
C TRP A 131 -33.22 -14.09 -10.36
N ALA A 132 -33.59 -13.35 -11.41
CA ALA A 132 -34.92 -13.36 -12.00
C ALA A 132 -35.18 -14.56 -12.96
N LYS A 133 -34.23 -15.49 -13.12
CA LYS A 133 -34.37 -16.74 -13.91
C LYS A 133 -34.68 -17.94 -13.04
#